data_AF-A0A960MMW1-F1
#
_entry.id   AF-A0A960MMW1-F1
#
_cell.length_a   1.000
_cell.length_b   1.000
_cell.length_c   1.000
_cell.angle_alpha   90.00
_cell.angle_beta   90.00
_cell.angle_gamma   90.00
#
_symmetry.space_group_name_H-M   'P 1'
#
loop_
_entity.id
_entity.type
_entity.pdbx_description
1 polymer ?
#
loop_
_entity_poly.entity_id
_entity_poly.type
_entity_poly.pdbx_seq_one_letter_code
_entity_poly.pdbx_strand_id
1 'polypeptide(L)'
;MRKALFIFFLFLSVAGYSSQKEDQIRILKLYPYLVQPPLVEPALPVDFVLGERDDDPYFSQGYFWGTQGSLHDYFESPSALKGCLIRSQVATSVKQVGFDRFSNDHTVSDLTAAGFTEIKVSRGKWGIFPSRELVAKGPKGRKYYQLWVGLNTKEGTALCYQFLYPEYLSEPTQHQKQIWDNFVRKTDLLSMEDLLIARAAQIDREPSEKLALFDPALFKVEKRKLDQKFFIFLESEALKGKKMEVIELRELPLLNPYTPGKPCVEIVARVNGKEPEEKTIRSSYHVVDHFSFDKTMLCLRRFTENDSYLIFQ
;
A
#
# COMPACT_ATOMS: atom_id res chain seq x y z
N MET A 1 -46.13 31.26 19.53
CA MET A 1 -44.77 30.93 20.01
C MET A 1 -44.53 29.42 19.91
N ARG A 2 -43.83 28.96 18.88
CA ARG A 2 -43.09 27.69 18.86
C ARG A 2 -41.85 27.93 18.00
N LYS A 3 -40.67 27.80 18.60
CA LYS A 3 -39.36 28.11 18.00
C LYS A 3 -38.96 26.96 17.07
N ALA A 4 -38.74 27.26 15.80
CA ALA A 4 -38.05 26.35 14.89
C ALA A 4 -36.54 26.53 15.11
N LEU A 5 -35.89 25.48 15.60
CA LEU A 5 -34.44 25.42 15.74
C LEU A 5 -33.86 24.95 14.40
N PHE A 6 -33.42 25.91 13.57
CA PHE A 6 -32.60 25.63 12.40
C PHE A 6 -31.20 25.25 12.87
N ILE A 7 -30.83 23.98 12.71
CA ILE A 7 -29.44 23.54 12.86
C ILE A 7 -28.80 23.63 11.48
N PHE A 8 -28.08 24.73 11.26
CA PHE A 8 -27.19 24.92 10.12
C PHE A 8 -25.90 24.13 10.42
N PHE A 9 -25.70 22.98 9.78
CA PHE A 9 -24.37 22.38 9.74
C PHE A 9 -23.56 23.12 8.67
N LEU A 10 -22.65 23.98 9.11
CA LEU A 10 -21.54 24.44 8.27
C LEU A 10 -20.73 23.21 7.85
N PHE A 11 -20.79 22.86 6.57
CA PHE A 11 -19.74 22.09 5.91
C PHE A 11 -18.50 22.99 5.84
N LEU A 12 -17.69 22.95 6.90
CA LEU A 12 -16.31 23.43 6.83
C LEU A 12 -15.54 22.44 5.96
N SER A 13 -15.01 22.97 4.86
CA SER A 13 -14.19 22.31 3.86
C SER A 13 -13.08 21.44 4.48
N VAL A 14 -13.18 20.12 4.27
CA VAL A 14 -12.15 19.14 4.66
C VAL A 14 -10.87 19.27 3.80
N ALA A 15 -10.92 20.03 2.70
CA ALA A 15 -9.81 20.21 1.77
C ALA A 15 -8.56 20.89 2.36
N GLY A 16 -8.68 21.63 3.48
CA GLY A 16 -7.54 22.31 4.10
C GLY A 16 -6.75 21.48 5.12
N TYR A 17 -7.33 20.39 5.64
CA TYR A 17 -6.74 19.63 6.76
C TYR A 17 -5.90 18.43 6.28
N SER A 18 -6.15 17.91 5.07
CA SER A 18 -5.36 16.81 4.51
C SER A 18 -3.99 17.26 4.01
N SER A 19 -3.92 18.42 3.32
CA SER A 19 -2.67 18.91 2.72
C SER A 19 -1.58 19.21 3.76
N GLN A 20 -1.93 19.75 4.94
CA GLN A 20 -0.96 20.04 6.01
C GLN A 20 -0.40 18.78 6.68
N LYS A 21 -1.09 17.63 6.63
CA LYS A 21 -0.60 16.37 7.17
C LYS A 21 0.10 15.49 6.14
N GLU A 22 -0.27 15.57 4.86
CA GLU A 22 0.53 14.99 3.76
C GLU A 22 1.97 15.51 3.80
N ASP A 23 2.14 16.79 4.15
CA ASP A 23 3.43 17.43 4.38
C ASP A 23 4.24 16.84 5.55
N GLN A 24 3.72 15.88 6.30
CA GLN A 24 4.44 15.23 7.41
C GLN A 24 4.92 13.82 7.05
N ILE A 25 4.35 13.19 6.03
CA ILE A 25 4.71 11.82 5.65
C ILE A 25 5.87 11.85 4.65
N ARG A 26 7.06 11.61 5.17
CA ARG A 26 8.31 11.75 4.43
C ARG A 26 8.36 10.88 3.18
N ILE A 27 7.94 9.62 3.23
CA ILE A 27 7.96 8.75 2.04
C ILE A 27 7.13 9.29 0.86
N LEU A 28 6.06 10.06 1.11
CA LEU A 28 5.28 10.70 0.04
C LEU A 28 6.05 11.85 -0.62
N LYS A 29 6.81 12.62 0.16
CA LYS A 29 7.72 13.66 -0.35
C LYS A 29 8.89 13.07 -1.15
N LEU A 30 9.32 11.86 -0.81
CA LEU A 30 10.37 11.15 -1.53
C LEU A 30 9.88 10.51 -2.84
N TYR A 31 8.55 10.39 -3.02
CA TYR A 31 7.89 9.80 -4.19
C TYR A 31 6.64 10.59 -4.65
N PRO A 32 6.78 11.87 -5.03
CA PRO A 32 5.64 12.73 -5.33
C PRO A 32 4.77 12.27 -6.52
N TYR A 33 5.33 11.47 -7.44
CA TYR A 33 4.61 11.00 -8.64
C TYR A 33 4.42 9.49 -8.72
N LEU A 34 4.85 8.74 -7.70
CA LEU A 34 4.61 7.31 -7.69
C LEU A 34 3.16 7.06 -7.26
N VAL A 35 2.34 6.52 -8.16
CA VAL A 35 0.89 6.31 -7.94
C VAL A 35 0.61 5.47 -6.68
N GLN A 36 1.50 4.52 -6.38
CA GLN A 36 1.43 3.67 -5.20
C GLN A 36 2.83 3.56 -4.59
N PRO A 37 3.28 4.57 -3.80
CA PRO A 37 4.54 4.46 -3.11
C PRO A 37 4.44 3.35 -2.06
N PRO A 38 5.54 2.64 -1.79
CA PRO A 38 5.53 1.63 -0.76
C PRO A 38 5.27 2.32 0.58
N LEU A 39 4.28 1.84 1.31
CA LEU A 39 3.79 2.46 2.54
C LEU A 39 4.68 2.09 3.75
N VAL A 40 5.97 2.30 3.57
CA VAL A 40 7.07 1.96 4.48
C VAL A 40 7.97 3.17 4.58
N GLU A 41 8.27 3.58 5.80
CA GLU A 41 9.28 4.60 6.08
C GLU A 41 10.64 3.92 6.28
N PRO A 42 11.61 4.13 5.37
CA PRO A 42 12.96 3.65 5.60
C PRO A 42 13.71 4.49 6.63
N ALA A 43 14.61 3.86 7.39
CA ALA A 43 15.52 4.56 8.28
C ALA A 43 16.62 5.30 7.50
N LEU A 44 16.25 6.45 6.94
CA LEU A 44 17.15 7.39 6.27
C LEU A 44 17.53 8.55 7.19
N PRO A 45 18.74 9.12 7.06
CA PRO A 45 19.12 10.35 7.77
C PRO A 45 18.08 11.45 7.56
N VAL A 46 17.71 12.20 8.58
CA VAL A 46 16.62 13.20 8.54
C VAL A 46 16.83 14.31 7.48
N ASP A 47 18.08 14.57 7.12
CA ASP A 47 18.49 15.55 6.11
C ASP A 47 18.49 14.99 4.67
N PHE A 48 18.15 13.71 4.47
CA PHE A 48 17.92 13.16 3.14
C PHE A 48 16.58 13.67 2.58
N VAL A 49 16.67 14.42 1.49
CA VAL A 49 15.53 14.98 0.76
C VAL A 49 15.50 14.42 -0.66
N LEU A 50 14.38 14.64 -1.35
CA LEU A 50 14.29 14.38 -2.78
C LEU A 50 15.08 15.45 -3.56
N GLY A 51 15.93 15.03 -4.48
CA GLY A 51 16.62 15.93 -5.40
C GLY A 51 15.78 16.17 -6.64
N GLU A 52 15.53 17.44 -6.92
CA GLU A 52 14.83 17.91 -8.11
C GLU A 52 15.83 18.34 -9.18
N ARG A 53 15.52 18.01 -10.44
CA ARG A 53 16.32 18.38 -11.60
C ARG A 53 15.45 19.16 -12.57
N ASP A 54 15.93 20.33 -13.00
CA ASP A 54 15.21 21.16 -13.97
C ASP A 54 15.02 20.45 -15.32
N ASP A 55 15.96 19.58 -15.69
CA ASP A 55 15.93 18.80 -16.93
C ASP A 55 15.13 17.48 -16.82
N ASP A 56 14.66 17.12 -15.63
CA ASP A 56 13.85 15.92 -15.39
C ASP A 56 12.72 16.17 -14.36
N PRO A 57 11.77 17.06 -14.65
CA PRO A 57 10.71 17.48 -13.71
C PRO A 57 9.74 16.35 -13.34
N TYR A 58 9.77 15.23 -14.08
CA TYR A 58 8.93 14.05 -13.87
C TYR A 58 9.70 12.83 -13.36
N PHE A 59 10.98 13.00 -12.98
CA PHE A 59 11.81 11.94 -12.41
C PHE A 59 11.91 10.70 -13.31
N SER A 60 11.94 10.90 -14.62
CA SER A 60 12.09 9.83 -15.63
C SER A 60 13.43 9.08 -15.49
N GLN A 61 14.46 9.74 -14.94
CA GLN A 61 15.75 9.15 -14.60
C GLN A 61 15.77 8.54 -13.19
N GLY A 62 14.65 8.57 -12.47
CA GLY A 62 14.49 8.07 -11.12
C GLY A 62 14.54 9.17 -10.05
N TYR A 63 14.17 8.78 -8.84
CA TYR A 63 14.18 9.61 -7.64
C TYR A 63 15.56 9.54 -6.99
N PHE A 64 16.20 10.68 -6.73
CA PHE A 64 17.49 10.73 -6.04
C PHE A 64 17.29 11.27 -4.63
N TRP A 65 17.77 10.53 -3.64
CA TRP A 65 17.65 10.90 -2.23
C TRP A 65 19.01 11.11 -1.61
N GLY A 66 19.19 12.22 -0.92
CA GLY A 66 20.43 12.55 -0.26
C GLY A 66 20.38 13.90 0.43
N THR A 67 21.50 14.29 1.03
CA THR A 67 21.66 15.64 1.56
C THR A 67 21.64 16.65 0.40
N GLN A 68 21.16 17.86 0.65
CA GLN A 68 21.12 18.92 -0.38
C GLN A 68 22.49 19.12 -1.06
N GLY A 69 23.58 19.13 -0.27
CA GLY A 69 24.93 19.25 -0.81
C GLY A 69 25.34 18.10 -1.71
N SER A 70 25.02 16.85 -1.34
CA SER A 70 25.34 15.68 -2.17
C SER A 70 24.52 15.62 -3.46
N LEU A 71 23.26 16.04 -3.40
CA LEU A 71 22.38 16.14 -4.56
C LEU A 71 22.89 17.21 -5.53
N HIS A 72 23.24 18.39 -5.01
CA HIS A 72 23.82 19.48 -5.79
C HIS A 72 25.12 19.05 -6.48
N ASP A 73 26.08 18.51 -5.71
CA ASP A 73 27.34 18.00 -6.26
C ASP A 73 27.08 16.99 -7.41
N TYR A 74 26.17 16.03 -7.22
CA TYR A 74 25.89 14.98 -8.21
C TYR A 74 25.18 15.48 -9.47
N PHE A 75 24.27 16.45 -9.33
CA PHE A 75 23.54 17.01 -10.47
C PHE A 75 24.40 17.99 -11.29
N GLU A 76 25.34 18.70 -10.66
CA GLU A 76 26.36 19.46 -11.38
C GLU A 76 27.30 18.53 -12.14
N SER A 77 27.81 17.49 -11.45
CA SER A 77 28.63 16.44 -12.07
C SER A 77 28.62 15.16 -11.23
N PRO A 78 28.25 14.00 -11.80
CA PRO A 78 28.26 12.74 -11.05
C PRO A 78 29.60 12.40 -10.39
N SER A 79 30.72 12.84 -10.97
CA SER A 79 32.07 12.65 -10.42
C SER A 79 32.41 13.59 -9.26
N ALA A 80 31.66 14.67 -9.08
CA ALA A 80 31.83 15.63 -7.99
C ALA A 80 31.15 15.20 -6.68
N LEU A 81 30.38 14.10 -6.69
CA LEU A 81 29.71 13.58 -5.50
C LEU A 81 30.70 13.32 -4.35
N LYS A 82 30.54 14.05 -3.23
CA LYS A 82 31.35 13.88 -2.00
C LYS A 82 30.69 13.01 -0.94
N GLY A 83 29.36 12.96 -0.93
CA GLY A 83 28.55 12.16 -0.01
C GLY A 83 28.00 10.89 -0.65
N CYS A 84 26.91 10.35 -0.11
CA CYS A 84 26.19 9.24 -0.71
C CYS A 84 24.75 9.62 -1.05
N LEU A 85 24.21 8.97 -2.08
CA LEU A 85 22.82 9.09 -2.50
C LEU A 85 22.18 7.71 -2.60
N ILE A 86 20.86 7.67 -2.50
CA ILE A 86 20.06 6.51 -2.91
C ILE A 86 19.26 6.93 -4.12
N ARG A 87 19.50 6.26 -5.25
CA ARG A 87 18.67 6.41 -6.44
C ARG A 87 17.60 5.34 -6.43
N SER A 88 16.34 5.71 -6.63
CA SER A 88 15.21 4.81 -6.75
C SER A 88 14.52 4.94 -8.10
N GLN A 89 14.11 3.83 -8.70
CA GLN A 89 13.34 3.81 -9.94
C GLN A 89 12.49 2.55 -10.03
N VAL A 90 11.44 2.57 -10.86
CA VAL A 90 10.73 1.33 -11.21
C VAL A 90 11.67 0.44 -12.02
N ALA A 91 11.80 -0.81 -11.61
CA ALA A 91 12.68 -1.77 -12.28
C ALA A 91 12.08 -2.16 -13.65
N THR A 92 12.85 -1.95 -14.71
CA THR A 92 12.43 -2.29 -16.08
C THR A 92 12.76 -3.73 -16.47
N SER A 93 13.82 -4.30 -15.88
CA SER A 93 14.33 -5.65 -16.20
C SER A 93 14.08 -6.70 -15.12
N VAL A 94 13.59 -6.29 -13.95
CA VAL A 94 13.37 -7.18 -12.80
C VAL A 94 11.94 -7.05 -12.34
N LYS A 95 11.23 -8.19 -12.30
CA LYS A 95 9.87 -8.30 -11.78
C LYS A 95 9.83 -9.23 -10.58
N GLN A 96 8.88 -8.99 -9.70
CA GLN A 96 8.50 -9.93 -8.66
C GLN A 96 7.73 -11.11 -9.28
N VAL A 97 8.18 -12.34 -9.04
CA VAL A 97 7.60 -13.57 -9.61
C VAL A 97 7.18 -14.52 -8.48
N GLY A 98 6.05 -14.20 -7.84
CA GLY A 98 5.54 -14.88 -6.65
C GLY A 98 5.72 -14.05 -5.38
N PHE A 99 5.56 -14.66 -4.21
CA PHE A 99 5.52 -13.93 -2.94
C PHE A 99 6.89 -13.36 -2.51
N ASP A 100 7.99 -14.03 -2.82
CA ASP A 100 9.33 -13.72 -2.31
C ASP A 100 10.47 -13.91 -3.33
N ARG A 101 10.11 -14.03 -4.63
CA ARG A 101 11.06 -14.31 -5.71
C ARG A 101 11.08 -13.19 -6.74
N PHE A 102 12.20 -13.08 -7.44
CA PHE A 102 12.41 -12.11 -8.51
C PHE A 102 12.84 -12.82 -9.79
N SER A 103 12.49 -12.24 -10.95
CA SER A 103 12.81 -12.81 -12.27
C SER A 103 14.31 -12.99 -12.51
N ASN A 104 15.15 -12.26 -11.79
CA ASN A 104 16.61 -12.32 -11.89
C ASN A 104 17.27 -13.16 -10.78
N ASP A 105 16.53 -14.02 -10.09
CA ASP A 105 17.09 -14.82 -9.00
C ASP A 105 18.23 -15.75 -9.44
N HIS A 106 18.30 -16.10 -10.73
CA HIS A 106 19.28 -17.03 -11.30
C HIS A 106 20.48 -16.35 -11.99
N THR A 107 20.60 -15.01 -11.98
CA THR A 107 21.54 -14.27 -12.86
C THR A 107 22.96 -14.07 -12.32
N VAL A 108 23.41 -14.88 -11.35
CA VAL A 108 24.76 -14.74 -10.78
C VAL A 108 25.84 -15.10 -11.82
N SER A 109 25.56 -16.05 -12.70
CA SER A 109 26.40 -16.41 -13.84
C SER A 109 26.68 -15.22 -14.75
N ASP A 110 25.65 -14.44 -15.06
CA ASP A 110 25.72 -13.33 -16.01
C ASP A 110 26.57 -12.19 -15.46
N LEU A 111 26.43 -11.91 -14.16
CA LEU A 111 27.28 -10.94 -13.45
C LEU A 111 28.74 -11.38 -13.44
N THR A 112 28.99 -12.67 -13.22
CA THR A 112 30.35 -13.23 -13.23
C THR A 112 30.97 -13.14 -14.63
N ALA A 113 30.20 -13.45 -15.68
CA ALA A 113 30.61 -13.30 -17.08
C ALA A 113 30.90 -11.83 -17.45
N ALA A 114 30.19 -10.87 -16.82
CA ALA A 114 30.45 -9.45 -16.95
C ALA A 114 31.66 -8.95 -16.11
N GLY A 115 32.39 -9.86 -15.44
CA GLY A 115 33.59 -9.55 -14.67
C GLY A 115 33.34 -9.06 -13.24
N PHE A 116 32.14 -9.25 -12.70
CA PHE A 116 31.87 -9.00 -11.28
C PHE A 116 32.43 -10.14 -10.41
N THR A 117 32.92 -9.77 -9.24
CA THR A 117 33.48 -10.66 -8.21
C THR A 117 32.87 -10.33 -6.85
N GLU A 118 33.16 -11.13 -5.82
CA GLU A 118 32.63 -10.94 -4.45
C GLU A 118 31.09 -10.78 -4.42
N ILE A 119 30.38 -11.49 -5.30
CA ILE A 119 28.93 -11.37 -5.46
C ILE A 119 28.23 -11.96 -4.24
N LYS A 120 27.49 -11.12 -3.50
CA LYS A 120 26.63 -11.50 -2.39
C LYS A 120 25.20 -11.12 -2.73
N VAL A 121 24.31 -12.10 -2.68
CA VAL A 121 22.87 -11.89 -2.82
C VAL A 121 22.21 -12.23 -1.50
N SER A 122 21.39 -11.33 -0.97
CA SER A 122 20.63 -11.53 0.25
C SER A 122 19.16 -11.31 -0.02
N ARG A 123 18.30 -12.18 0.50
CA ARG A 123 16.85 -12.00 0.47
C ARG A 123 16.36 -11.56 1.84
N GLY A 124 15.32 -10.76 1.86
CA GLY A 124 14.76 -10.24 3.10
C GLY A 124 13.40 -9.61 2.89
N LYS A 125 13.08 -8.69 3.81
CA LYS A 125 11.90 -7.85 3.73
C LYS A 125 12.30 -6.39 3.87
N TRP A 126 11.54 -5.53 3.21
CA TRP A 126 11.59 -4.09 3.35
C TRP A 126 10.20 -3.65 3.80
N GLY A 127 10.04 -3.46 5.11
CA GLY A 127 8.74 -3.50 5.78
C GLY A 127 8.06 -4.86 5.58
N ILE A 128 6.93 -4.86 4.88
CA ILE A 128 6.19 -6.08 4.51
C ILE A 128 6.52 -6.59 3.10
N PHE A 129 7.27 -5.83 2.32
CA PHE A 129 7.55 -6.13 0.92
C PHE A 129 8.74 -7.10 0.80
N PRO A 130 8.69 -8.10 -0.11
CA PRO A 130 9.85 -8.94 -0.37
C PRO A 130 10.98 -8.09 -0.92
N SER A 131 12.21 -8.35 -0.48
CA SER A 131 13.39 -7.63 -0.94
C SER A 131 14.54 -8.56 -1.30
N ARG A 132 15.35 -8.10 -2.26
CA ARG A 132 16.55 -8.78 -2.74
C ARG A 132 17.68 -7.77 -2.87
N GLU A 133 18.71 -7.93 -2.08
CA GLU A 133 19.91 -7.11 -2.09
C GLU A 133 21.02 -7.82 -2.85
N LEU A 134 21.74 -7.08 -3.69
CA LEU A 134 22.95 -7.49 -4.38
C LEU A 134 24.09 -6.55 -3.98
N VAL A 135 25.17 -7.13 -3.49
CA VAL A 135 26.46 -6.45 -3.30
C VAL A 135 27.50 -7.19 -4.12
N ALA A 136 28.20 -6.49 -5.00
CA ALA A 136 29.21 -7.11 -5.85
C ALA A 136 30.35 -6.13 -6.16
N LYS A 137 31.56 -6.65 -6.40
CA LYS A 137 32.70 -5.86 -6.83
C LYS A 137 32.82 -5.93 -8.34
N GLY A 138 32.70 -4.81 -9.02
CA GLY A 138 32.79 -4.78 -10.49
C GLY A 138 34.23 -4.89 -11.01
N PRO A 139 34.40 -4.93 -12.34
CA PRO A 139 35.70 -5.15 -12.99
C PRO A 139 36.77 -4.12 -12.63
N LYS A 140 36.38 -2.88 -12.33
CA LYS A 140 37.27 -1.78 -11.92
C LYS A 140 37.59 -1.80 -10.41
N GLY A 141 37.22 -2.88 -9.70
CA GLY A 141 37.47 -3.04 -8.26
C GLY A 141 36.49 -2.29 -7.35
N ARG A 142 35.54 -1.54 -7.90
CA ARG A 142 34.55 -0.76 -7.16
C ARG A 142 33.36 -1.63 -6.71
N LYS A 143 32.85 -1.44 -5.50
CA LYS A 143 31.65 -2.14 -5.01
C LYS A 143 30.34 -1.49 -5.46
N TYR A 144 29.40 -2.31 -5.88
CA TYR A 144 28.06 -1.93 -6.31
C TYR A 144 27.04 -2.50 -5.32
N TYR A 145 26.05 -1.69 -4.96
CA TYR A 145 24.98 -2.04 -4.04
C TYR A 145 23.66 -1.75 -4.72
N GLN A 146 22.80 -2.76 -4.77
CA GLN A 146 21.49 -2.68 -5.41
C GLN A 146 20.48 -3.43 -4.57
N LEU A 147 19.28 -2.86 -4.42
CA LEU A 147 18.16 -3.50 -3.73
C LEU A 147 16.95 -3.49 -4.67
N TRP A 148 16.32 -4.64 -4.83
CA TRP A 148 14.99 -4.74 -5.41
C TRP A 148 13.96 -4.95 -4.32
N VAL A 149 12.85 -4.21 -4.39
CA VAL A 149 11.70 -4.33 -3.48
C VAL A 149 10.46 -4.60 -4.34
N GLY A 150 9.83 -5.76 -4.15
CA GLY A 150 8.61 -6.13 -4.87
C GLY A 150 7.39 -5.43 -4.27
N LEU A 151 6.57 -4.79 -5.09
CA LEU A 151 5.41 -4.02 -4.62
C LEU A 151 4.14 -4.87 -4.49
N ASN A 152 4.22 -6.19 -4.67
CA ASN A 152 3.08 -7.12 -4.64
C ASN A 152 1.93 -6.71 -5.60
N THR A 153 2.24 -6.04 -6.71
CA THR A 153 1.24 -5.73 -7.74
C THR A 153 0.97 -6.95 -8.62
N LYS A 154 -0.18 -6.96 -9.32
CA LYS A 154 -0.53 -8.06 -10.24
C LYS A 154 0.49 -8.21 -11.36
N GLU A 155 1.09 -7.11 -11.78
CA GLU A 155 2.09 -7.02 -12.85
C GLU A 155 3.50 -7.42 -12.39
N GLY A 156 3.68 -7.65 -11.08
CA GLY A 156 4.97 -7.97 -10.48
C GLY A 156 5.93 -6.78 -10.43
N THR A 157 5.41 -5.56 -10.29
CA THR A 157 6.22 -4.33 -10.24
C THR A 157 7.20 -4.39 -9.09
N ALA A 158 8.46 -4.02 -9.35
CA ALA A 158 9.48 -3.88 -8.33
C ALA A 158 10.13 -2.49 -8.42
N LEU A 159 10.52 -1.93 -7.28
CA LEU A 159 11.40 -0.78 -7.20
C LEU A 159 12.85 -1.26 -7.13
N CYS A 160 13.73 -0.56 -7.83
CA CYS A 160 15.17 -0.76 -7.82
C CYS A 160 15.81 0.44 -7.12
N TYR A 161 16.58 0.16 -6.08
CA TYR A 161 17.40 1.14 -5.37
C TYR A 161 18.87 0.88 -5.66
N GLN A 162 19.62 1.96 -5.88
CA GLN A 162 21.07 1.92 -6.10
C GLN A 162 21.74 2.84 -5.08
N PHE A 163 22.78 2.35 -4.42
CA PHE A 163 23.60 3.19 -3.54
C PHE A 163 24.71 3.86 -4.34
N LEU A 164 24.68 5.19 -4.41
CA LEU A 164 25.70 5.99 -5.07
C LEU A 164 26.60 6.62 -4.00
N TYR A 165 27.90 6.66 -4.27
CA TYR A 165 28.92 7.23 -3.39
C TYR A 165 30.06 7.78 -4.25
N PRO A 166 31.07 8.47 -3.69
CA PRO A 166 32.09 9.16 -4.49
C PRO A 166 32.87 8.21 -5.39
N GLU A 167 33.15 8.61 -6.63
CA GLU A 167 33.77 7.73 -7.63
C GLU A 167 35.23 7.39 -7.33
N TYR A 168 35.93 8.27 -6.63
CA TYR A 168 37.32 8.05 -6.20
C TYR A 168 37.45 6.97 -5.12
N LEU A 169 36.33 6.52 -4.53
CA LEU A 169 36.32 5.42 -3.56
C LEU A 169 36.06 4.09 -4.27
N SER A 170 36.87 3.08 -3.93
CA SER A 170 36.61 1.69 -4.32
C SER A 170 35.48 1.05 -3.51
N GLU A 171 35.26 1.53 -2.28
CA GLU A 171 34.17 1.11 -1.40
C GLU A 171 33.62 2.30 -0.60
N PRO A 172 32.33 2.27 -0.20
CA PRO A 172 31.79 3.31 0.66
C PRO A 172 32.48 3.31 2.04
N THR A 173 32.52 4.48 2.68
CA THR A 173 33.01 4.62 4.06
C THR A 173 32.13 3.84 5.04
N GLN A 174 32.61 3.61 6.26
CA GLN A 174 31.82 2.90 7.28
C GLN A 174 30.49 3.60 7.57
N HIS A 175 30.49 4.94 7.62
CA HIS A 175 29.27 5.72 7.82
C HIS A 175 28.30 5.56 6.65
N GLN A 176 28.79 5.61 5.41
CA GLN A 176 27.97 5.38 4.21
C GLN A 176 27.39 3.96 4.17
N LYS A 177 28.19 2.94 4.52
CA LYS A 177 27.71 1.55 4.67
C LYS A 177 26.60 1.45 5.71
N GLN A 178 26.75 2.13 6.85
CA GLN A 178 25.72 2.16 7.89
C GLN A 178 24.40 2.81 7.41
N ILE A 179 24.46 3.87 6.61
CA ILE A 179 23.27 4.48 6.00
C ILE A 179 22.57 3.47 5.10
N TRP A 180 23.31 2.78 4.23
CA TRP A 180 22.75 1.74 3.37
C TRP A 180 22.16 0.57 4.17
N ASP A 181 22.90 0.04 5.15
CA ASP A 181 22.43 -1.07 5.98
C ASP A 181 21.16 -0.71 6.76
N ASN A 182 21.08 0.51 7.31
CA ASN A 182 19.87 1.02 7.95
C ASN A 182 18.72 1.14 6.93
N PHE A 183 18.96 1.73 5.76
CA PHE A 183 17.96 1.85 4.71
C PHE A 183 17.35 0.49 4.30
N VAL A 184 18.20 -0.54 4.17
CA VAL A 184 17.75 -1.86 3.73
C VAL A 184 17.07 -2.66 4.86
N ARG A 185 17.56 -2.56 6.10
CA ARG A 185 17.17 -3.46 7.20
C ARG A 185 16.26 -2.83 8.25
N LYS A 186 16.26 -1.50 8.38
CA LYS A 186 15.46 -0.77 9.37
C LYS A 186 14.40 0.02 8.62
N THR A 187 13.20 -0.53 8.66
CA THR A 187 12.04 0.00 7.96
C THR A 187 10.84 -0.15 8.85
N ASP A 188 10.04 0.90 8.96
CA ASP A 188 8.80 0.87 9.72
C ASP A 188 7.62 0.97 8.76
N LEU A 189 6.55 0.23 9.05
CA LEU A 189 5.28 0.46 8.38
C LEU A 189 4.78 1.85 8.80
N LEU A 190 4.20 2.59 7.85
CA LEU A 190 3.49 3.82 8.19
C LEU A 190 2.42 3.52 9.24
N SER A 191 2.20 4.48 10.15
CA SER A 191 1.13 4.38 11.13
C SER A 191 -0.23 4.30 10.42
N MET A 192 -1.27 3.78 11.09
CA MET A 192 -2.61 3.74 10.49
C MET A 192 -3.10 5.14 10.09
N GLU A 193 -2.75 6.16 10.86
CA GLU A 193 -3.08 7.55 10.54
C GLU A 193 -2.39 8.01 9.25
N ASP A 194 -1.09 7.76 9.12
CA ASP A 194 -0.31 8.11 7.93
C ASP A 194 -0.77 7.33 6.69
N LEU A 195 -1.13 6.07 6.86
CA LEU A 195 -1.68 5.24 5.78
C LEU A 195 -2.98 5.81 5.22
N LEU A 196 -3.87 6.31 6.09
CA LEU A 196 -5.13 6.93 5.68
C LEU A 196 -4.89 8.23 4.90
N ILE A 197 -3.93 9.04 5.35
CA ILE A 197 -3.53 10.29 4.67
C ILE A 197 -2.88 9.97 3.31
N ALA A 198 -1.91 9.05 3.27
CA ALA A 198 -1.24 8.62 2.05
C ALA A 198 -2.20 8.05 1.00
N ARG A 199 -3.29 7.40 1.43
CA ARG A 199 -4.35 6.92 0.54
C ARG A 199 -5.32 8.02 0.13
N ALA A 200 -5.71 8.93 1.02
CA ALA A 200 -6.55 10.07 0.66
C ALA A 200 -5.90 10.93 -0.44
N ALA A 201 -4.59 11.17 -0.35
CA ALA A 201 -3.77 11.82 -1.39
C ALA A 201 -3.86 11.14 -2.77
N GLN A 202 -4.07 9.81 -2.79
CA GLN A 202 -4.18 9.01 -4.01
C GLN A 202 -5.61 8.97 -4.58
N ILE A 203 -6.62 9.20 -3.73
CA ILE A 203 -8.04 9.02 -4.08
C ILE A 203 -8.65 10.27 -4.74
N ASP A 204 -8.04 11.45 -4.58
CA ASP A 204 -8.53 12.73 -5.13
C ASP A 204 -8.44 12.86 -6.68
N ARG A 205 -8.26 11.77 -7.42
CA ARG A 205 -8.20 11.79 -8.90
C ARG A 205 -9.36 11.16 -9.65
N GLU A 206 -10.37 10.57 -8.98
CA GLU A 206 -11.66 10.34 -9.64
C GLU A 206 -12.84 10.56 -8.68
N PRO A 207 -13.89 11.27 -9.12
CA PRO A 207 -15.13 11.37 -8.36
C PRO A 207 -15.82 10.01 -8.43
N SER A 208 -15.44 9.09 -7.55
CA SER A 208 -16.21 7.86 -7.38
C SER A 208 -17.61 8.23 -6.94
N GLU A 209 -18.56 7.94 -7.82
CA GLU A 209 -19.99 8.15 -7.62
C GLU A 209 -20.37 7.68 -6.21
N LYS A 210 -21.08 8.56 -5.49
CA LYS A 210 -21.70 8.22 -4.21
C LYS A 210 -22.55 6.97 -4.42
N LEU A 211 -22.02 5.82 -4.04
CA LEU A 211 -22.79 4.61 -3.81
C LEU A 211 -23.73 4.91 -2.64
N ALA A 212 -24.96 5.31 -2.99
CA ALA A 212 -26.09 5.36 -2.09
C ALA A 212 -26.41 3.92 -1.65
N LEU A 213 -25.65 3.42 -0.67
CA LEU A 213 -25.97 2.18 0.01
C LEU A 213 -27.16 2.46 0.92
N PHE A 214 -28.27 1.79 0.61
CA PHE A 214 -29.42 1.45 1.44
C PHE A 214 -29.72 2.36 2.64
N ASP A 215 -30.96 2.85 2.68
CA ASP A 215 -31.70 3.21 3.90
C ASP A 215 -31.30 2.30 5.08
N PRO A 216 -31.15 2.82 6.31
CA PRO A 216 -30.22 2.32 7.32
C PRO A 216 -30.41 0.83 7.58
N ALA A 217 -29.60 0.01 6.92
CA ALA A 217 -29.58 -1.42 7.08
C ALA A 217 -28.61 -1.78 8.22
N LEU A 218 -29.04 -2.64 9.14
CA LEU A 218 -28.14 -3.21 10.13
C LEU A 218 -27.34 -4.34 9.46
N PHE A 219 -26.06 -4.09 9.24
CA PHE A 219 -25.12 -5.05 8.68
C PHE A 219 -24.14 -5.53 9.74
N LYS A 220 -24.02 -6.85 9.91
CA LYS A 220 -22.99 -7.48 10.72
C LYS A 220 -22.30 -8.57 9.92
N VAL A 221 -20.98 -8.49 9.83
CA VAL A 221 -20.15 -9.51 9.18
C VAL A 221 -19.05 -9.98 10.11
N GLU A 222 -18.92 -11.30 10.27
CA GLU A 222 -17.88 -11.95 11.06
C GLU A 222 -17.13 -12.98 10.22
N LYS A 223 -15.81 -13.10 10.41
CA LYS A 223 -14.96 -14.13 9.80
C LYS A 223 -14.39 -15.02 10.90
N ARG A 224 -14.66 -16.32 10.85
CA ARG A 224 -14.17 -17.26 11.86
C ARG A 224 -12.73 -17.66 11.57
N LYS A 225 -11.84 -17.55 12.56
CA LYS A 225 -10.40 -17.85 12.37
C LYS A 225 -10.14 -19.30 11.97
N LEU A 226 -10.85 -20.24 12.58
CA LEU A 226 -10.55 -21.67 12.47
C LEU A 226 -10.67 -22.19 11.03
N ASP A 227 -11.74 -21.83 10.34
CA ASP A 227 -12.08 -22.36 9.02
C ASP A 227 -12.30 -21.27 7.97
N GLN A 228 -11.98 -20.02 8.31
CA GLN A 228 -12.06 -18.84 7.44
C GLN A 228 -13.46 -18.56 6.89
N LYS A 229 -14.50 -19.16 7.48
CA LYS A 229 -15.88 -18.97 7.06
C LYS A 229 -16.44 -17.62 7.43
N PHE A 230 -17.34 -17.11 6.61
CA PHE A 230 -18.05 -15.88 6.86
C PHE A 230 -19.43 -16.14 7.44
N PHE A 231 -19.81 -15.30 8.40
CA PHE A 231 -21.17 -15.13 8.86
C PHE A 231 -21.61 -13.71 8.49
N ILE A 232 -22.67 -13.61 7.70
CA ILE A 232 -23.23 -12.34 7.25
C ILE A 232 -24.66 -12.25 7.75
N PHE A 233 -24.97 -11.17 8.47
CA PHE A 233 -26.31 -10.80 8.91
C PHE A 233 -26.68 -9.44 8.31
N LEU A 234 -27.87 -9.39 7.72
CA LEU A 234 -28.41 -8.22 7.05
C LEU A 234 -29.89 -8.05 7.44
N GLU A 235 -30.20 -6.90 8.06
CA GLU A 235 -31.56 -6.44 8.33
C GLU A 235 -31.80 -5.12 7.59
N SER A 236 -32.79 -5.08 6.69
CA SER A 236 -33.15 -3.88 5.94
C SER A 236 -34.63 -3.91 5.56
N GLU A 237 -35.37 -2.83 5.86
CA GLU A 237 -36.77 -2.67 5.46
C GLU A 237 -36.96 -2.78 3.94
N ALA A 238 -35.96 -2.35 3.15
CA ALA A 238 -36.00 -2.41 1.69
C ALA A 238 -35.98 -3.86 1.13
N LEU A 239 -35.58 -4.83 1.95
CA LEU A 239 -35.50 -6.25 1.62
C LEU A 239 -36.69 -7.06 2.14
N LYS A 240 -37.62 -6.42 2.87
CA LYS A 240 -38.78 -7.07 3.46
C LYS A 240 -39.63 -7.78 2.40
N GLY A 241 -39.82 -9.09 2.57
CA GLY A 241 -40.61 -9.93 1.67
C GLY A 241 -39.96 -10.21 0.30
N LYS A 242 -38.70 -9.82 0.09
CA LYS A 242 -37.89 -10.18 -1.09
C LYS A 242 -36.96 -11.31 -0.73
N LYS A 243 -36.60 -12.17 -1.69
CA LYS A 243 -35.57 -13.20 -1.49
C LYS A 243 -34.20 -12.70 -1.95
N MET A 244 -33.16 -12.82 -1.15
CA MET A 244 -31.79 -12.50 -1.52
C MET A 244 -30.98 -13.78 -1.73
N GLU A 245 -30.28 -13.85 -2.85
CA GLU A 245 -29.37 -14.94 -3.21
C GLU A 245 -27.95 -14.34 -3.34
N VAL A 246 -26.99 -14.82 -2.55
CA VAL A 246 -25.60 -14.40 -2.71
C VAL A 246 -24.99 -15.14 -3.89
N ILE A 247 -24.57 -14.37 -4.89
CA ILE A 247 -23.91 -14.87 -6.09
C ILE A 247 -22.41 -15.02 -5.83
N GLU A 248 -21.82 -14.00 -5.21
CA GLU A 248 -20.37 -13.95 -5.01
C GLU A 248 -20.00 -13.24 -3.72
N LEU A 249 -18.94 -13.73 -3.07
CA LEU A 249 -18.34 -13.16 -1.88
C LEU A 249 -16.83 -13.02 -2.11
N ARG A 250 -16.31 -11.80 -2.03
CA ARG A 250 -14.89 -11.49 -2.23
C ARG A 250 -14.35 -10.74 -1.03
N GLU A 251 -13.27 -11.26 -0.44
CA GLU A 251 -12.50 -10.51 0.52
C GLU A 251 -11.73 -9.39 -0.19
N LEU A 252 -11.90 -8.15 0.26
CA LEU A 252 -11.18 -7.02 -0.27
C LEU A 252 -9.86 -6.82 0.50
N PRO A 253 -8.79 -6.35 -0.17
CA PRO A 253 -7.55 -6.00 0.51
C PRO A 253 -7.79 -5.02 1.67
N LEU A 254 -6.94 -5.08 2.70
CA LEU A 254 -6.96 -4.12 3.83
C LEU A 254 -6.87 -2.65 3.39
N LEU A 255 -6.36 -2.41 2.18
CA LEU A 255 -6.22 -1.09 1.57
C LEU A 255 -7.31 -0.80 0.53
N ASN A 256 -8.51 -1.37 0.68
CA ASN A 256 -9.65 -1.10 -0.21
C ASN A 256 -10.18 0.34 -0.03
N PRO A 257 -10.69 0.98 -1.09
CA PRO A 257 -11.10 2.39 -1.06
C PRO A 257 -12.36 2.65 -0.23
N TYR A 258 -13.12 1.60 0.12
CA TYR A 258 -14.43 1.72 0.76
C TYR A 258 -14.35 1.70 2.29
N THR A 259 -13.41 0.93 2.84
CA THR A 259 -13.20 0.75 4.28
C THR A 259 -11.70 0.62 4.58
N PRO A 260 -10.91 1.69 4.38
CA PRO A 260 -9.46 1.63 4.55
C PRO A 260 -9.07 1.20 5.97
N GLY A 261 -8.10 0.29 6.07
CA GLY A 261 -7.57 -0.19 7.35
C GLY A 261 -8.49 -1.17 8.09
N LYS A 262 -9.67 -1.48 7.54
CA LYS A 262 -10.58 -2.49 8.08
C LYS A 262 -10.66 -3.69 7.13
N PRO A 263 -10.66 -4.92 7.66
CA PRO A 263 -11.00 -6.10 6.87
C PRO A 263 -12.38 -5.89 6.26
N CYS A 264 -12.52 -6.16 4.97
CA CYS A 264 -13.74 -5.85 4.22
C CYS A 264 -14.10 -6.99 3.29
N VAL A 265 -15.39 -7.16 3.08
CA VAL A 265 -15.95 -8.09 2.11
C VAL A 265 -16.85 -7.34 1.13
N GLU A 266 -16.74 -7.70 -0.14
CA GLU A 266 -17.68 -7.35 -1.20
C GLU A 266 -18.61 -8.55 -1.44
N ILE A 267 -19.91 -8.30 -1.40
CA ILE A 267 -20.97 -9.29 -1.56
C ILE A 267 -21.78 -8.88 -2.78
N VAL A 268 -21.78 -9.72 -3.81
CA VAL A 268 -22.66 -9.58 -4.97
C VAL A 268 -23.87 -10.47 -4.72
N ALA A 269 -25.06 -9.89 -4.65
CA ALA A 269 -26.29 -10.60 -4.35
C ALA A 269 -27.40 -10.24 -5.35
N ARG A 270 -28.21 -11.23 -5.71
CA ARG A 270 -29.45 -11.05 -6.47
C ARG A 270 -30.61 -10.90 -5.51
N VAL A 271 -31.34 -9.80 -5.62
CA VAL A 271 -32.59 -9.57 -4.89
C VAL A 271 -33.75 -9.94 -5.80
N ASN A 272 -34.38 -11.07 -5.52
CA ASN A 272 -35.53 -11.58 -6.23
C ASN A 272 -36.80 -10.87 -5.74
N GLY A 273 -37.24 -9.88 -6.52
CA GLY A 273 -38.54 -9.20 -6.42
C GLY A 273 -39.41 -9.45 -7.65
N LYS A 274 -40.31 -8.52 -7.99
CA LYS A 274 -41.08 -8.55 -9.26
C LYS A 274 -40.15 -8.43 -10.47
N GLU A 275 -39.08 -7.65 -10.32
CA GLU A 275 -37.96 -7.56 -11.24
C GLU A 275 -36.69 -7.92 -10.45
N PRO A 276 -35.97 -8.99 -10.82
CA PRO A 276 -34.72 -9.35 -10.16
C PRO A 276 -33.64 -8.29 -10.42
N GLU A 277 -32.97 -7.86 -9.35
CA GLU A 277 -31.86 -6.91 -9.42
C GLU A 277 -30.59 -7.50 -8.81
N GLU A 278 -29.44 -7.30 -9.46
CA GLU A 278 -28.14 -7.59 -8.87
C GLU A 278 -27.63 -6.36 -8.11
N LYS A 279 -27.11 -6.59 -6.90
CA LYS A 279 -26.60 -5.55 -6.02
C LYS A 279 -25.25 -5.93 -5.43
N THR A 280 -24.36 -4.95 -5.39
CA THR A 280 -23.07 -5.08 -4.72
C THR A 280 -23.12 -4.37 -3.37
N ILE A 281 -22.81 -5.11 -2.31
CA ILE A 281 -22.78 -4.64 -0.93
C ILE A 281 -21.34 -4.74 -0.44
N ARG A 282 -20.88 -3.74 0.29
CA ARG A 282 -19.54 -3.74 0.89
C ARG A 282 -19.64 -3.48 2.38
N SER A 283 -18.98 -4.30 3.19
CA SER A 283 -19.02 -4.16 4.64
C SER A 283 -17.70 -4.56 5.26
N SER A 284 -17.28 -3.81 6.28
CA SER A 284 -16.21 -4.26 7.17
C SER A 284 -16.66 -5.50 7.95
N TYR A 285 -15.71 -6.37 8.29
CA TYR A 285 -15.98 -7.57 9.10
C TYR A 285 -15.03 -7.66 10.31
N HIS A 286 -15.47 -8.41 11.33
CA HIS A 286 -14.66 -8.71 12.51
C HIS A 286 -14.17 -10.15 12.48
N VAL A 287 -12.90 -10.36 12.85
CA VAL A 287 -12.34 -11.71 12.98
C VAL A 287 -12.64 -12.25 14.38
N VAL A 288 -13.26 -13.41 14.46
CA VAL A 288 -13.73 -14.02 15.72
C VAL A 288 -13.28 -15.48 15.84
N ASP A 289 -13.15 -15.98 17.07
CA ASP A 289 -12.85 -17.40 17.31
C ASP A 289 -14.10 -18.28 17.12
N HIS A 290 -15.27 -17.75 17.53
CA HIS A 290 -16.59 -18.33 17.30
C HIS A 290 -17.55 -17.24 16.84
N PHE A 291 -18.53 -17.57 15.99
CA PHE A 291 -19.56 -16.62 15.58
C PHE A 291 -20.35 -16.13 16.79
N SER A 292 -20.56 -14.83 16.88
CA SER A 292 -21.31 -14.21 17.96
C SER A 292 -22.76 -14.05 17.54
N PHE A 293 -23.63 -14.89 18.11
CA PHE A 293 -25.08 -14.76 17.96
C PHE A 293 -25.62 -13.96 19.14
N ASP A 294 -26.20 -12.79 18.86
CA ASP A 294 -26.90 -12.02 19.88
C ASP A 294 -28.32 -12.56 20.09
N LYS A 295 -28.99 -12.09 21.16
CA LYS A 295 -30.37 -12.50 21.47
C LYS A 295 -31.37 -12.09 20.37
N THR A 296 -31.05 -11.07 19.57
CA THR A 296 -31.89 -10.61 18.46
C THR A 296 -31.85 -11.57 17.26
N MET A 297 -30.73 -12.29 17.06
CA MET A 297 -30.59 -13.38 16.09
C MET A 297 -31.20 -14.71 16.57
N LEU A 298 -31.37 -14.90 17.87
CA LEU A 298 -31.94 -16.13 18.46
C LEU A 298 -33.48 -16.11 18.55
N CYS A 299 -34.13 -15.06 18.06
CA CYS A 299 -35.59 -14.96 18.06
C CYS A 299 -36.18 -15.75 16.87
N LEU A 300 -36.64 -16.98 17.11
CA LEU A 300 -37.20 -17.89 16.08
C LEU A 300 -38.27 -17.25 15.17
N ARG A 301 -39.05 -16.27 15.68
CA ARG A 301 -40.07 -15.57 14.87
C ARG A 301 -39.49 -14.76 13.71
N ARG A 302 -38.25 -14.25 13.81
CA ARG A 302 -37.62 -13.44 12.75
C ARG A 302 -37.07 -14.26 11.59
N PHE A 303 -36.73 -15.53 11.80
CA PHE A 303 -36.24 -16.41 10.74
C PHE A 303 -37.37 -17.01 9.88
N THR A 304 -38.57 -17.16 10.45
CA THR A 304 -39.73 -17.72 9.75
C THR A 304 -40.56 -16.65 9.01
N GLU A 305 -40.38 -15.38 9.36
CA GLU A 305 -41.08 -14.24 8.76
C GLU A 305 -40.06 -13.21 8.21
N ASN A 306 -39.42 -13.57 7.10
CA ASN A 306 -38.85 -12.65 6.07
C ASN A 306 -37.64 -11.73 6.32
N ASP A 307 -37.00 -11.64 7.48
CA ASP A 307 -36.11 -10.48 7.72
C ASP A 307 -34.64 -10.79 8.09
N SER A 308 -34.12 -11.99 7.81
CA SER A 308 -32.71 -12.30 8.08
C SER A 308 -32.14 -13.37 7.15
N TYR A 309 -31.01 -13.08 6.51
CA TYR A 309 -30.24 -14.04 5.72
C TYR A 309 -29.08 -14.57 6.52
N LEU A 310 -28.89 -15.89 6.45
CA LEU A 310 -27.78 -16.56 7.09
C LEU A 310 -27.00 -17.32 6.02
N ILE A 311 -25.89 -16.73 5.59
CA ILE A 311 -25.00 -17.31 4.58
C ILE A 311 -23.85 -17.97 5.33
N PHE A 312 -23.74 -19.29 5.21
CA PHE A 312 -22.52 -20.01 5.55
C PHE A 312 -21.75 -20.28 4.25
N GLN A 313 -20.64 -19.57 4.07
CA GLN A 313 -19.59 -19.97 3.15
C GLN A 313 -18.31 -20.15 3.95
#